data_AF-A0A496H3U4-F1
#
_entry.id   AF-A0A496H3U4-F1
#
_cell.length_a   1.000
_cell.length_b   1.000
_cell.length_c   1.000
_cell.angle_alpha   90.00
_cell.angle_beta   90.00
_cell.angle_gamma   90.00
#
_symmetry.space_group_name_H-M   'P 1'
#
loop_
_entity.id
_entity.type
_entity.pdbx_description
1 polymer ?
#
loop_
_entity_poly.entity_id
_entity_poly.type
_entity_poly.pdbx_seq_one_letter_code
_entity_poly.pdbx_strand_id
1 'polypeptide(L)'
;MLLSNIGAIEERLEKAAKEKEKIMSQKLQDYAQSQANNLHKFIAQLLQDLEEEKKRVKNADISAIKEQIKAYEKLSGNIEMKFREAYEEFILHFINNIRGGLEETLKKAIQTAKVGAEEEEEEEHYIERVKQGGAWGSFKRNFLWWADDDAGYDEVERTRATIKAGAVLDYLTEMHERCESALNDSADSFKVVFKKELYAKVFSQLREIISDDLIDEVAFKRSVMAVLDSIEFKKFNYKDKLPSEMRVQTGNLKGDEANAFIQSVGNYVRDFEAETKKDVKGYIQGLRGNLEKQNFASDTLQKLKENMQNLHNQVQNKEQSIAQIEKQIKALKGI
;
A
#
# COMPACT_ATOMS: atom_id res chain seq x y z
N MET A 1 -11.25 5.86 54.43
CA MET A 1 -10.51 6.46 53.29
C MET A 1 -10.60 5.67 51.98
N LEU A 2 -10.97 4.38 51.96
CA LEU A 2 -11.10 3.60 50.71
C LEU A 2 -12.33 3.94 49.84
N LEU A 3 -13.45 4.37 50.45
CA LEU A 3 -14.69 4.71 49.72
C LEU A 3 -14.61 6.02 48.93
N SER A 4 -13.76 6.97 49.33
CA SER A 4 -13.65 8.30 48.69
C SER A 4 -12.97 8.25 47.32
N ASN A 5 -12.15 7.23 47.05
CA ASN A 5 -11.47 7.07 45.77
C ASN A 5 -12.32 6.31 44.74
N ILE A 6 -13.25 5.44 45.17
CA ILE A 6 -14.10 4.68 44.24
C ILE A 6 -15.05 5.63 43.49
N GLY A 7 -15.72 6.55 44.19
CA GLY A 7 -16.58 7.54 43.54
C GLY A 7 -15.83 8.45 42.57
N ALA A 8 -14.61 8.86 42.90
CA ALA A 8 -13.77 9.65 42.00
C ALA A 8 -13.28 8.86 40.77
N ILE A 9 -13.07 7.54 40.92
CA ILE A 9 -12.73 6.65 39.80
C ILE A 9 -13.96 6.43 38.90
N GLU A 10 -15.14 6.19 39.48
CA GLU A 10 -16.40 6.04 38.74
C GLU A 10 -16.72 7.31 37.92
N GLU A 11 -16.57 8.49 38.52
CA GLU A 11 -16.81 9.77 37.83
C GLU A 11 -15.82 10.00 36.67
N ARG A 12 -14.55 9.60 36.84
CA ARG A 12 -13.55 9.64 35.76
C ARG A 12 -13.86 8.64 34.64
N LEU A 13 -14.31 7.44 34.98
CA LEU A 13 -14.73 6.42 34.01
C LEU A 13 -15.96 6.87 33.22
N GLU A 14 -16.95 7.46 33.88
CA GLU A 14 -18.15 7.99 33.22
C GLU A 14 -17.81 9.15 32.27
N LYS A 15 -16.90 10.04 32.69
CA LYS A 15 -16.40 11.12 31.83
C LYS A 15 -15.63 10.56 30.62
N ALA A 16 -14.75 9.60 30.82
CA ALA A 16 -14.01 8.95 29.73
C ALA A 16 -14.94 8.22 28.75
N ALA A 17 -16.02 7.59 29.23
CA ALA A 17 -17.02 6.96 28.39
C ALA A 17 -17.76 8.00 27.51
N LYS A 18 -18.19 9.13 28.09
CA LYS A 18 -18.85 10.24 27.35
C LYS A 18 -17.92 10.87 26.32
N GLU A 19 -16.65 11.10 26.66
CA GLU A 19 -15.66 11.62 25.72
C GLU A 19 -15.40 10.63 24.58
N LYS A 20 -15.29 9.33 24.88
CA LYS A 20 -15.15 8.27 23.87
C LYS A 20 -16.35 8.23 22.92
N GLU A 21 -17.58 8.33 23.43
CA GLU A 21 -18.79 8.37 22.61
C GLU A 21 -18.81 9.59 21.67
N LYS A 22 -18.45 10.77 22.19
CA LYS A 22 -18.31 12.00 21.38
C LYS A 22 -17.25 11.84 20.30
N ILE A 23 -16.07 11.28 20.62
CA ILE A 23 -15.00 11.02 19.66
C ILE A 23 -15.47 10.04 18.58
N MET A 24 -16.17 8.96 18.94
CA MET A 24 -16.71 8.01 17.97
C MET A 24 -17.75 8.65 17.06
N SER A 25 -18.66 9.46 17.62
CA SER A 25 -19.68 10.19 16.85
C SER A 25 -19.04 11.15 15.85
N GLN A 26 -18.05 11.93 16.29
CA GLN A 26 -17.30 12.84 15.42
C GLN A 26 -16.56 12.08 14.31
N LYS A 27 -15.85 10.99 14.66
CA LYS A 27 -15.15 10.15 13.67
C LYS A 27 -16.10 9.58 12.61
N LEU A 28 -17.29 9.14 13.02
CA LEU A 28 -18.32 8.63 12.09
C LEU A 28 -18.81 9.74 11.14
N GLN A 29 -19.04 10.94 11.66
CA GLN A 29 -19.45 12.10 10.86
C GLN A 29 -18.35 12.51 9.87
N ASP A 30 -17.10 12.61 10.33
CA ASP A 30 -15.94 12.95 9.50
C ASP A 30 -15.73 11.91 8.40
N TYR A 31 -15.88 10.63 8.73
CA TYR A 31 -15.82 9.53 7.76
C TYR A 31 -16.93 9.65 6.71
N ALA A 32 -18.18 9.84 7.12
CA ALA A 32 -19.31 10.00 6.21
C ALA A 32 -19.12 11.22 5.29
N GLN A 33 -18.63 12.34 5.83
CA GLN A 33 -18.32 13.54 5.04
C GLN A 33 -17.18 13.29 4.03
N SER A 34 -16.13 12.60 4.44
CA SER A 34 -15.02 12.21 3.55
C SER A 34 -15.50 11.33 2.41
N GLN A 35 -16.34 10.33 2.71
CA GLN A 35 -16.95 9.45 1.70
C GLN A 35 -17.84 10.23 0.73
N ALA A 36 -18.68 11.13 1.25
CA ALA A 36 -19.50 12.01 0.41
C ALA A 36 -18.62 12.87 -0.51
N ASN A 37 -17.56 13.50 0.02
CA ASN A 37 -16.65 14.32 -0.77
C ASN A 37 -15.94 13.50 -1.87
N ASN A 38 -15.52 12.27 -1.56
CA ASN A 38 -14.90 11.38 -2.54
C ASN A 38 -15.88 10.98 -3.64
N LEU A 39 -17.13 10.66 -3.28
CA LEU A 39 -18.18 10.35 -4.25
C LEU A 39 -18.47 11.56 -5.17
N HIS A 40 -18.58 12.77 -4.61
CA HIS A 40 -18.79 13.98 -5.41
C HIS A 40 -17.64 14.23 -6.38
N LYS A 41 -16.39 14.04 -5.96
CA LYS A 41 -15.22 14.14 -6.85
C LYS A 41 -15.28 13.11 -7.98
N PHE A 42 -15.66 11.88 -7.67
CA PHE A 42 -15.81 10.82 -8.67
C PHE A 42 -16.94 11.13 -9.67
N ILE A 43 -18.10 11.59 -9.21
CA ILE A 43 -19.21 12.01 -10.06
C ILE A 43 -18.79 13.17 -10.97
N ALA A 44 -18.08 14.17 -10.44
CA ALA A 44 -17.58 15.29 -11.22
C ALA A 44 -16.63 14.84 -12.34
N GLN A 45 -15.73 13.89 -12.05
CA GLN A 45 -14.85 13.31 -13.07
C GLN A 45 -15.63 12.54 -14.13
N LEU A 46 -16.58 11.68 -13.74
CA LEU A 46 -17.41 10.94 -14.69
C LEU A 46 -18.23 11.88 -15.60
N LEU A 47 -18.75 12.97 -15.05
CA LEU A 47 -19.46 13.98 -15.83
C LEU A 47 -18.55 14.65 -16.86
N GLN A 48 -17.30 14.94 -16.50
CA GLN A 48 -16.31 15.47 -17.43
C GLN A 48 -16.01 14.46 -18.54
N ASP A 49 -15.73 13.20 -18.19
CA ASP A 49 -15.40 12.15 -19.14
C ASP A 49 -16.53 11.91 -20.15
N LEU A 50 -17.78 11.95 -19.70
CA LEU A 50 -18.95 11.83 -20.58
C LEU A 50 -19.12 13.04 -21.51
N GLU A 51 -18.87 14.25 -21.02
CA GLU A 51 -18.92 15.46 -21.87
C GLU A 51 -17.80 15.44 -22.93
N GLU A 52 -16.62 14.96 -22.58
CA GLU A 52 -15.50 14.74 -23.52
C GLU A 52 -15.84 13.66 -24.55
N GLU A 53 -16.42 12.53 -24.14
CA GLU A 53 -16.84 11.47 -25.05
C GLU A 53 -17.95 11.95 -26.00
N LYS A 54 -18.91 12.73 -25.50
CA LYS A 54 -19.95 13.35 -26.34
C LYS A 54 -19.33 14.23 -27.43
N LYS A 55 -18.36 15.07 -27.06
CA LYS A 55 -17.63 15.93 -28.02
C LYS A 55 -16.85 15.09 -29.03
N ARG A 56 -16.20 14.02 -28.57
CA ARG A 56 -15.45 13.08 -29.43
C ARG A 56 -16.37 12.43 -30.46
N VAL A 57 -17.49 11.84 -30.05
CA VAL A 57 -18.48 11.22 -30.96
C VAL A 57 -19.05 12.25 -31.94
N LYS A 58 -19.35 13.47 -31.47
CA LYS A 58 -19.87 14.55 -32.32
C LYS A 58 -18.89 14.91 -33.44
N ASN A 59 -17.62 15.05 -33.12
CA ASN A 59 -16.60 15.58 -34.02
C ASN A 59 -15.84 14.51 -34.83
N ALA A 60 -15.92 13.24 -34.43
CA ALA A 60 -15.21 12.18 -35.11
C ALA A 60 -15.75 11.92 -36.53
N ASP A 61 -14.80 11.59 -37.42
CA ASP A 61 -15.02 11.24 -38.82
C ASP A 61 -14.98 9.72 -39.01
N ILE A 62 -16.03 9.16 -39.63
CA ILE A 62 -16.18 7.71 -39.79
C ILE A 62 -15.15 7.12 -40.76
N SER A 63 -14.68 7.90 -41.74
CA SER A 63 -13.68 7.47 -42.72
C SER A 63 -12.31 7.39 -42.05
N ALA A 64 -11.95 8.41 -41.26
CA ALA A 64 -10.72 8.40 -40.46
C ALA A 64 -10.68 7.20 -39.50
N ILE A 65 -11.77 6.93 -38.78
CA ILE A 65 -11.86 5.75 -37.89
C ILE A 65 -11.65 4.44 -38.65
N LYS A 66 -12.24 4.31 -39.85
CA LYS A 66 -12.04 3.11 -40.69
C LYS A 66 -10.59 2.95 -41.13
N GLU A 67 -9.88 4.03 -41.41
CA GLU A 67 -8.45 4.00 -41.75
C GLU A 67 -7.60 3.59 -40.55
N GLN A 68 -7.88 4.15 -39.37
CA GLN A 68 -7.22 3.75 -38.11
C GLN A 68 -7.42 2.26 -37.82
N ILE A 69 -8.66 1.75 -37.91
CA ILE A 69 -8.95 0.31 -37.74
C ILE A 69 -8.12 -0.54 -38.71
N LYS A 70 -8.09 -0.18 -40.00
CA LYS A 70 -7.30 -0.89 -41.01
C LYS A 70 -5.81 -0.87 -40.70
N ALA A 71 -5.27 0.26 -40.22
CA ALA A 71 -3.88 0.39 -39.84
C ALA A 71 -3.53 -0.56 -38.69
N TYR A 72 -4.34 -0.58 -37.63
CA TYR A 72 -4.18 -1.50 -36.50
C TYR A 72 -4.28 -2.98 -36.93
N GLU A 73 -5.22 -3.33 -37.80
CA GLU A 73 -5.36 -4.70 -38.30
C GLU A 73 -4.16 -5.13 -39.15
N LYS A 74 -3.73 -4.28 -40.09
CA LYS A 74 -2.61 -4.56 -40.99
C LYS A 74 -1.28 -4.70 -40.26
N LEU A 75 -1.06 -3.88 -39.22
CA LEU A 75 0.20 -3.83 -38.46
C LEU A 75 0.15 -4.61 -37.14
N SER A 76 -0.96 -5.31 -36.87
CA SER A 76 -1.20 -6.05 -35.62
C SER A 76 -0.04 -6.95 -35.21
N GLY A 77 0.52 -7.75 -36.13
CA GLY A 77 1.65 -8.62 -35.84
C GLY A 77 2.92 -7.87 -35.41
N ASN A 78 3.21 -6.71 -36.02
CA ASN A 78 4.35 -5.87 -35.64
C ASN A 78 4.12 -5.19 -34.28
N ILE A 79 2.90 -4.70 -34.05
CA ILE A 79 2.52 -4.08 -32.77
C ILE A 79 2.61 -5.11 -31.65
N GLU A 80 2.07 -6.31 -31.85
CA GLU A 80 2.07 -7.37 -30.85
C GLU A 80 3.51 -7.76 -30.46
N MET A 81 4.36 -7.95 -31.47
CA MET A 81 5.77 -8.28 -31.27
C MET A 81 6.49 -7.19 -30.46
N LYS A 82 6.36 -5.92 -30.88
CA LYS A 82 7.04 -4.80 -30.21
C LYS A 82 6.50 -4.52 -28.81
N PHE A 83 5.20 -4.70 -28.59
CA PHE A 83 4.61 -4.58 -27.25
C PHE A 83 5.08 -5.69 -26.33
N ARG A 84 5.20 -6.93 -26.84
CA ARG A 84 5.72 -8.06 -26.06
C ARG A 84 7.17 -7.80 -25.64
N GLU A 85 8.04 -7.42 -26.58
CA GLU A 85 9.45 -7.08 -26.31
C GLU A 85 9.55 -5.97 -25.25
N ALA A 86 8.80 -4.87 -25.44
CA ALA A 86 8.83 -3.75 -24.52
C ALA A 86 8.27 -4.09 -23.12
N TYR A 87 7.24 -4.94 -23.05
CA TYR A 87 6.63 -5.37 -21.79
C TYR A 87 7.56 -6.30 -21.01
N GLU A 88 8.16 -7.30 -21.67
CA GLU A 88 9.10 -8.23 -21.04
C GLU A 88 10.34 -7.51 -20.49
N GLU A 89 10.94 -6.61 -21.28
CA GLU A 89 12.05 -5.75 -20.85
C GLU A 89 11.63 -4.91 -19.63
N PHE A 90 10.48 -4.26 -19.72
CA PHE A 90 9.99 -3.36 -18.68
C PHE A 90 9.72 -4.09 -17.36
N ILE A 91 9.04 -5.24 -17.38
CA ILE A 91 8.75 -6.02 -16.16
C ILE A 91 10.04 -6.43 -15.46
N LEU A 92 11.05 -6.88 -16.21
CA LEU A 92 12.32 -7.32 -15.62
C LEU A 92 12.97 -6.20 -14.80
N HIS A 93 13.07 -5.00 -15.37
CA HIS A 93 13.61 -3.83 -14.67
C HIS A 93 12.71 -3.40 -13.51
N PHE A 94 11.40 -3.36 -13.73
CA PHE A 94 10.42 -2.95 -12.73
C PHE A 94 10.44 -3.85 -11.48
N ILE A 95 10.46 -5.18 -11.66
CA ILE A 95 10.51 -6.15 -10.56
C ILE A 95 11.78 -6.00 -9.73
N ASN A 96 12.91 -5.73 -10.36
CA ASN A 96 14.17 -5.48 -9.65
C ASN A 96 14.10 -4.18 -8.84
N ASN A 97 13.49 -3.13 -9.39
CA ASN A 97 13.30 -1.85 -8.70
C ASN A 97 12.37 -1.99 -7.48
N ILE A 98 11.23 -2.68 -7.62
CA ILE A 98 10.32 -2.93 -6.48
C ILE A 98 11.03 -3.73 -5.40
N ARG A 99 11.80 -4.77 -5.77
CA ARG A 99 12.51 -5.60 -4.79
C ARG A 99 13.41 -4.73 -3.90
N GLY A 100 14.27 -3.93 -4.50
CA GLY A 100 15.16 -3.04 -3.76
C GLY A 100 14.38 -2.00 -2.94
N GLY A 101 13.32 -1.42 -3.52
CA GLY A 101 12.50 -0.42 -2.85
C GLY A 101 11.73 -0.96 -1.64
N LEU A 102 11.13 -2.15 -1.72
CA LEU A 102 10.44 -2.80 -0.59
C LEU A 102 11.43 -3.27 0.48
N GLU A 103 12.58 -3.82 0.10
CA GLU A 103 13.63 -4.22 1.05
C GLU A 103 14.14 -3.01 1.86
N GLU A 104 14.39 -1.88 1.19
CA GLU A 104 14.81 -0.64 1.86
C GLU A 104 13.69 -0.03 2.72
N THR A 105 12.44 -0.08 2.24
CA THR A 105 11.27 0.39 3.00
C THR A 105 11.09 -0.43 4.27
N LEU A 106 11.18 -1.76 4.19
CA LEU A 106 11.11 -2.65 5.35
C LEU A 106 12.23 -2.34 6.34
N LYS A 107 13.47 -2.20 5.85
CA LYS A 107 14.63 -1.87 6.68
C LYS A 107 14.41 -0.57 7.45
N LYS A 108 13.92 0.48 6.78
CA LYS A 108 13.60 1.77 7.42
C LYS A 108 12.47 1.67 8.43
N ALA A 109 11.40 0.94 8.10
CA ALA A 109 10.27 0.74 9.01
C ALA A 109 10.72 0.02 10.29
N ILE A 110 11.52 -1.04 10.17
CA ILE A 110 12.09 -1.77 11.30
C ILE A 110 13.03 -0.88 12.11
N GLN A 111 13.89 -0.10 11.46
CA GLN A 111 14.80 0.82 12.15
C GLN A 111 14.03 1.90 12.92
N THR A 112 12.98 2.46 12.31
CA THR A 112 12.15 3.50 12.93
C THR A 112 11.34 2.95 14.10
N ALA A 113 10.87 1.70 14.00
CA ALA A 113 10.31 1.00 15.14
C ALA A 113 11.37 0.93 16.25
N LYS A 114 12.57 0.39 15.97
CA LYS A 114 13.66 0.24 16.97
C LYS A 114 13.96 1.52 17.77
N VAL A 115 14.01 2.69 17.12
CA VAL A 115 14.24 3.98 17.79
C VAL A 115 13.08 4.40 18.69
N GLY A 116 11.83 4.12 18.31
CA GLY A 116 10.67 4.44 19.15
C GLY A 116 10.61 3.70 20.49
N ALA A 117 11.32 2.56 20.61
CA ALA A 117 11.48 1.85 21.88
C ALA A 117 12.46 2.54 22.84
N GLU A 118 13.27 3.49 22.37
CA GLU A 118 14.30 4.18 23.16
C GLU A 118 13.72 5.31 24.04
N GLU A 119 12.49 5.78 23.77
CA GLU A 119 11.89 6.93 24.45
C GLU A 119 11.04 6.56 25.70
N GLU A 120 10.98 5.27 26.09
CA GLU A 120 10.18 4.79 27.23
C GLU A 120 10.98 4.24 28.44
N GLU A 121 12.25 4.65 28.63
CA GLU A 121 13.05 4.28 29.81
C GLU A 121 12.93 5.31 30.96
N GLU A 122 12.34 4.91 32.10
CA GLU A 122 12.48 5.57 33.41
C GLU A 122 13.45 4.75 34.28
N GLU A 123 14.54 5.36 34.80
CA GLU A 123 15.54 4.69 35.66
C GLU A 123 15.30 4.93 37.17
N GLU A 124 15.30 3.87 37.99
CA GLU A 124 15.52 3.93 39.45
C GLU A 124 16.94 3.42 39.77
N HIS A 125 17.84 4.27 40.31
CA HIS A 125 19.27 3.97 40.48
C HIS A 125 19.69 3.45 41.87
N TYR A 126 20.74 2.60 41.88
CA TYR A 126 21.95 2.66 42.73
C TYR A 126 23.18 2.00 41.90
N ILE A 127 24.51 2.37 42.00
CA ILE A 127 25.88 1.98 41.37
C ILE A 127 27.12 1.16 42.11
N GLU A 128 27.98 0.31 41.41
CA GLU A 128 29.34 -0.43 41.67
C GLU A 128 29.91 -1.44 40.54
N ARG A 129 30.82 -1.14 39.60
CA ARG A 129 31.20 -1.90 38.32
C ARG A 129 31.33 -3.46 38.21
N VAL A 130 30.64 -4.13 37.23
CA VAL A 130 30.98 -5.50 36.68
C VAL A 130 30.40 -5.78 35.26
N LYS A 131 31.00 -6.73 34.49
CA LYS A 131 30.49 -7.25 33.19
C LYS A 131 29.01 -7.68 33.29
N GLN A 132 28.12 -7.17 32.42
CA GLN A 132 26.70 -7.55 32.41
C GLN A 132 26.49 -9.01 32.02
N GLY A 133 26.21 -9.86 33.01
CA GLY A 133 25.61 -11.18 32.83
C GLY A 133 24.10 -11.10 32.99
N GLY A 134 23.34 -11.65 32.04
CA GLY A 134 21.87 -11.71 32.10
C GLY A 134 21.18 -11.31 30.79
N ALA A 135 19.89 -11.64 30.71
CA ALA A 135 19.04 -11.50 29.52
C ALA A 135 19.01 -10.07 28.93
N TRP A 136 19.10 -9.04 29.78
CA TRP A 136 19.09 -7.63 29.37
C TRP A 136 20.36 -7.21 28.60
N GLY A 137 21.54 -7.61 29.09
CA GLY A 137 22.79 -7.39 28.35
C GLY A 137 22.85 -8.17 27.04
N SER A 138 22.13 -9.29 26.93
CA SER A 138 21.99 -10.03 25.68
C SER A 138 20.98 -9.40 24.71
N PHE A 139 19.90 -8.79 25.22
CA PHE A 139 18.96 -8.00 24.41
C PHE A 139 19.63 -6.75 23.84
N LYS A 140 20.32 -5.95 24.66
CA LYS A 140 21.08 -4.77 24.19
C LYS A 140 22.16 -5.16 23.16
N ARG A 141 22.92 -6.25 23.38
CA ARG A 141 23.93 -6.75 22.40
C ARG A 141 23.37 -7.40 21.13
N ASN A 142 22.16 -7.96 21.12
CA ASN A 142 21.59 -8.59 19.91
C ASN A 142 20.58 -7.71 19.16
N PHE A 143 20.00 -6.71 19.81
CA PHE A 143 18.92 -5.89 19.26
C PHE A 143 19.37 -4.43 18.98
N LEU A 144 20.27 -3.88 19.80
CA LEU A 144 20.73 -2.49 19.76
C LEU A 144 22.23 -2.33 19.41
N TRP A 145 22.87 -3.39 18.89
CA TRP A 145 24.32 -3.46 18.59
C TRP A 145 24.89 -2.37 17.68
N TRP A 146 24.03 -1.67 16.93
CA TRP A 146 24.44 -0.67 15.94
C TRP A 146 24.35 0.78 16.44
N ALA A 147 23.96 1.00 17.69
CA ALA A 147 23.63 2.31 18.25
C ALA A 147 24.65 2.86 19.27
N ASP A 148 25.53 2.04 19.88
CA ASP A 148 26.54 2.53 20.82
C ASP A 148 27.70 1.52 21.05
N ASP A 149 28.95 2.01 21.03
CA ASP A 149 30.17 1.17 21.13
C ASP A 149 30.45 0.68 22.58
N ASP A 150 29.76 1.22 23.60
CA ASP A 150 29.89 0.83 25.02
C ASP A 150 28.67 0.07 25.59
N ALA A 151 27.74 -0.39 24.74
CA ALA A 151 26.55 -1.14 25.16
C ALA A 151 26.89 -2.57 25.66
N GLY A 152 27.17 -2.73 26.97
CA GLY A 152 27.30 -4.05 27.60
C GLY A 152 28.06 -4.18 28.93
N TYR A 153 28.42 -3.07 29.58
CA TYR A 153 29.19 -3.05 30.83
C TYR A 153 28.70 -1.89 31.71
N ASP A 154 28.48 -2.08 33.03
CA ASP A 154 28.31 -0.94 33.96
C ASP A 154 28.48 -1.27 35.46
N GLU A 155 29.01 -0.30 36.20
CA GLU A 155 28.45 0.32 37.43
C GLU A 155 27.45 -0.39 38.41
N VAL A 156 27.60 -1.59 39.02
CA VAL A 156 26.62 -2.32 39.92
C VAL A 156 26.17 -1.70 41.28
N GLU A 157 24.98 -1.15 41.41
CA GLU A 157 24.22 -1.35 42.67
C GLU A 157 22.93 -2.01 42.19
N ARG A 158 22.37 -2.86 43.04
CA ARG A 158 21.57 -3.98 42.53
C ARG A 158 20.22 -3.53 41.98
N THR A 159 20.07 -3.59 40.66
CA THR A 159 18.82 -3.36 39.93
C THR A 159 17.97 -4.64 39.85
N ARG A 160 16.68 -4.58 40.19
CA ARG A 160 15.70 -5.62 39.80
C ARG A 160 15.02 -5.16 38.52
N ALA A 161 15.15 -5.93 37.43
CA ALA A 161 14.46 -5.64 36.18
C ALA A 161 12.94 -5.54 36.44
N THR A 162 12.34 -4.41 36.06
CA THR A 162 10.89 -4.18 36.05
C THR A 162 10.50 -3.78 34.63
N ILE A 163 9.46 -4.40 34.06
CA ILE A 163 8.98 -4.06 32.71
C ILE A 163 7.46 -3.93 32.69
N LYS A 164 6.97 -2.85 32.05
CA LYS A 164 5.54 -2.61 31.83
C LYS A 164 5.11 -3.42 30.60
N ALA A 165 4.56 -4.62 30.80
CA ALA A 165 4.25 -5.53 29.69
C ALA A 165 3.27 -4.91 28.67
N GLY A 166 2.30 -4.11 29.13
CA GLY A 166 1.36 -3.41 28.25
C GLY A 166 2.04 -2.46 27.27
N ALA A 167 3.00 -1.66 27.72
CA ALA A 167 3.71 -0.71 26.88
C ALA A 167 4.52 -1.43 25.78
N VAL A 168 5.15 -2.56 26.13
CA VAL A 168 5.86 -3.40 25.15
C VAL A 168 4.91 -3.99 24.10
N LEU A 169 3.70 -4.40 24.48
CA LEU A 169 2.70 -4.91 23.54
C LEU A 169 2.15 -3.82 22.61
N ASP A 170 1.95 -2.61 23.14
CA ASP A 170 1.56 -1.44 22.35
C ASP A 170 2.64 -1.11 21.31
N TYR A 171 3.91 -1.10 21.72
CA TYR A 171 5.05 -0.91 20.83
C TYR A 171 5.14 -1.99 19.72
N LEU A 172 4.97 -3.27 20.07
CA LEU A 172 4.97 -4.35 19.06
C LEU A 172 3.80 -4.23 18.08
N THR A 173 2.66 -3.75 18.55
CA THR A 173 1.49 -3.48 17.70
C THR A 173 1.78 -2.33 16.74
N GLU A 174 2.37 -1.23 17.23
CA GLU A 174 2.78 -0.11 16.39
C GLU A 174 3.84 -0.51 15.36
N MET A 175 4.80 -1.38 15.73
CA MET A 175 5.79 -1.93 14.79
C MET A 175 5.11 -2.67 13.62
N HIS A 176 4.08 -3.48 13.88
CA HIS A 176 3.32 -4.15 12.82
C HIS A 176 2.64 -3.15 11.89
N GLU A 177 1.94 -2.17 12.46
CA GLU A 177 1.19 -1.16 11.71
C GLU A 177 2.13 -0.32 10.84
N ARG A 178 3.26 0.13 11.39
CA ARG A 178 4.29 0.90 10.66
C ARG A 178 4.87 0.09 9.50
N CYS A 179 5.21 -1.19 9.71
CA CYS A 179 5.74 -2.04 8.64
C CYS A 179 4.69 -2.33 7.56
N GLU A 180 3.45 -2.65 7.96
CA GLU A 180 2.34 -2.90 7.05
C GLU A 180 2.03 -1.67 6.18
N SER A 181 1.88 -0.50 6.81
CA SER A 181 1.59 0.75 6.11
C SER A 181 2.71 1.09 5.14
N ALA A 182 3.97 1.09 5.59
CA ALA A 182 5.09 1.48 4.75
C ALA A 182 5.22 0.57 3.52
N LEU A 183 5.08 -0.74 3.69
CA LEU A 183 5.12 -1.68 2.56
C LEU A 183 3.94 -1.50 1.60
N ASN A 184 2.73 -1.30 2.12
CA ASN A 184 1.53 -1.09 1.30
C ASN A 184 1.57 0.25 0.56
N ASP A 185 2.02 1.33 1.19
CA ASP A 185 2.19 2.64 0.57
C ASP A 185 3.23 2.58 -0.56
N SER A 186 4.32 1.84 -0.34
CA SER A 186 5.34 1.59 -1.34
C SER A 186 4.79 0.78 -2.52
N ALA A 187 4.05 -0.31 -2.25
CA ALA A 187 3.38 -1.12 -3.27
C ALA A 187 2.36 -0.31 -4.10
N ASP A 188 1.56 0.54 -3.46
CA ASP A 188 0.58 1.40 -4.13
C ASP A 188 1.29 2.46 -5.00
N SER A 189 2.40 3.03 -4.52
CA SER A 189 3.24 3.93 -5.32
C SER A 189 3.81 3.22 -6.57
N PHE A 190 4.36 2.02 -6.41
CA PHE A 190 4.87 1.23 -7.52
C PHE A 190 3.79 0.91 -8.55
N LYS A 191 2.57 0.57 -8.11
CA LYS A 191 1.43 0.32 -9.00
C LYS A 191 1.12 1.54 -9.88
N VAL A 192 1.15 2.75 -9.32
CA VAL A 192 0.89 3.98 -10.07
C VAL A 192 2.01 4.24 -11.09
N VAL A 193 3.27 4.14 -10.65
CA VAL A 193 4.44 4.34 -11.51
C VAL A 193 4.46 3.33 -12.67
N PHE A 194 4.22 2.05 -12.36
CA PHE A 194 4.12 0.96 -13.33
C PHE A 194 3.20 1.29 -14.49
N LYS A 195 1.95 1.68 -14.19
CA LYS A 195 0.95 1.97 -15.22
C LYS A 195 1.35 3.14 -16.11
N LYS A 196 1.89 4.18 -15.49
CA LYS A 196 2.31 5.40 -16.19
C LYS A 196 3.50 5.13 -17.12
N GLU A 197 4.54 4.48 -16.61
CA GLU A 197 5.78 4.25 -17.36
C GLU A 197 5.59 3.20 -18.45
N LEU A 198 4.86 2.12 -18.17
CA LEU A 198 4.58 1.10 -19.17
C LEU A 198 3.75 1.68 -20.32
N TYR A 199 2.71 2.46 -20.02
CA TYR A 199 1.94 3.17 -21.04
C TYR A 199 2.84 4.04 -21.93
N ALA A 200 3.72 4.85 -21.33
CA ALA A 200 4.64 5.70 -22.09
C ALA A 200 5.58 4.88 -22.99
N LYS A 201 6.14 3.77 -22.49
CA LYS A 201 7.00 2.87 -23.25
C LYS A 201 6.27 2.27 -24.45
N VAL A 202 5.08 1.68 -24.24
CA VAL A 202 4.34 1.03 -25.34
C VAL A 202 3.74 2.05 -26.32
N PHE A 203 3.40 3.25 -25.85
CA PHE A 203 2.95 4.33 -26.72
C PHE A 203 4.07 4.80 -27.66
N SER A 204 5.30 4.92 -27.14
CA SER A 204 6.47 5.20 -27.98
C SER A 204 6.65 4.13 -29.07
N GLN A 205 6.53 2.85 -28.69
CA GLN A 205 6.60 1.75 -29.66
C GLN A 205 5.48 1.81 -30.71
N LEU A 206 4.27 2.21 -30.32
CA LEU A 206 3.17 2.37 -31.27
C LEU A 206 3.47 3.45 -32.31
N ARG A 207 4.02 4.60 -31.88
CA ARG A 207 4.40 5.72 -32.76
C ARG A 207 5.51 5.38 -33.74
N GLU A 208 6.38 4.44 -33.39
CA GLU A 208 7.42 3.93 -34.31
C GLU A 208 6.82 3.05 -35.42
N ILE A 209 5.64 2.46 -35.18
CA ILE A 209 5.00 1.50 -36.10
C ILE A 209 3.92 2.17 -36.96
N ILE A 210 3.15 3.08 -36.36
CA ILE A 210 2.01 3.76 -36.97
C ILE A 210 2.24 5.27 -36.92
N SER A 211 1.91 5.95 -38.02
CA SER A 211 1.94 7.41 -38.07
C SER A 211 0.95 8.03 -37.09
N ASP A 212 1.32 9.16 -36.47
CA ASP A 212 0.55 9.79 -35.39
C ASP A 212 -0.89 10.16 -35.79
N ASP A 213 -1.13 10.51 -37.05
CA ASP A 213 -2.47 10.81 -37.60
C ASP A 213 -3.41 9.59 -37.60
N LEU A 214 -2.85 8.38 -37.61
CA LEU A 214 -3.59 7.12 -37.56
C LEU A 214 -3.71 6.54 -36.15
N ILE A 215 -3.23 7.25 -35.12
CA ILE A 215 -3.33 6.80 -33.73
C ILE A 215 -4.50 7.52 -33.04
N ASP A 216 -5.52 6.76 -32.61
CA ASP A 216 -6.48 7.25 -31.63
C ASP A 216 -5.91 7.07 -30.21
N GLU A 217 -5.29 8.13 -29.68
CA GLU A 217 -4.62 8.11 -28.37
C GLU A 217 -5.60 7.79 -27.22
N VAL A 218 -6.86 8.23 -27.32
CA VAL A 218 -7.88 7.99 -26.29
C VAL A 218 -8.26 6.51 -26.25
N ALA A 219 -8.53 5.91 -27.41
CA ALA A 219 -8.79 4.48 -27.53
C ALA A 219 -7.58 3.67 -27.07
N PHE A 220 -6.38 4.06 -27.48
CA PHE A 220 -5.15 3.38 -27.09
C PHE A 220 -4.92 3.41 -25.58
N LYS A 221 -5.02 4.59 -24.96
CA LYS A 221 -4.89 4.76 -23.51
C LYS A 221 -5.93 3.94 -22.75
N ARG A 222 -7.20 3.96 -23.18
CA ARG A 222 -8.26 3.14 -22.57
C ARG A 222 -7.93 1.65 -22.65
N SER A 223 -7.41 1.18 -23.77
CA SER A 223 -7.05 -0.23 -23.97
C SER A 223 -5.92 -0.67 -23.07
N VAL A 224 -4.83 0.09 -23.04
CA VAL A 224 -3.68 -0.21 -22.17
C VAL A 224 -4.13 -0.21 -20.71
N MET A 225 -4.83 0.84 -20.26
CA MET A 225 -5.26 0.93 -18.87
C MET A 225 -6.23 -0.18 -18.48
N ALA A 226 -7.14 -0.61 -19.37
CA ALA A 226 -8.04 -1.73 -19.11
C ALA A 226 -7.29 -3.05 -18.84
N VAL A 227 -6.21 -3.31 -19.59
CA VAL A 227 -5.36 -4.49 -19.34
C VAL A 227 -4.59 -4.33 -18.04
N LEU A 228 -4.00 -3.16 -17.79
CA LEU A 228 -3.19 -2.93 -16.59
C LEU A 228 -4.01 -2.84 -15.29
N ASP A 229 -5.26 -2.39 -15.37
CA ASP A 229 -6.19 -2.33 -14.22
C ASP A 229 -6.61 -3.72 -13.73
N SER A 230 -6.51 -4.74 -14.60
CA SER A 230 -6.76 -6.14 -14.23
C SER A 230 -5.63 -6.76 -13.39
N ILE A 231 -4.47 -6.11 -13.32
CA ILE A 231 -3.33 -6.61 -12.54
C ILE A 231 -3.57 -6.34 -11.05
N GLU A 232 -3.62 -7.42 -10.28
CA GLU A 232 -3.74 -7.36 -8.83
C GLU A 232 -2.38 -7.15 -8.16
N PHE A 233 -2.25 -6.06 -7.41
CA PHE A 233 -1.16 -5.82 -6.47
C PHE A 233 -1.69 -6.16 -5.08
N LYS A 234 -1.19 -7.26 -4.51
CA LYS A 234 -1.59 -7.73 -3.17
C LYS A 234 -1.18 -6.73 -2.08
N LYS A 235 -1.81 -6.85 -0.92
CA LYS A 235 -1.45 -6.08 0.27
C LYS A 235 -0.75 -6.95 1.31
N PHE A 236 0.18 -6.35 2.02
CA PHE A 236 0.76 -6.91 3.24
C PHE A 236 -0.25 -6.79 4.37
N ASN A 237 -0.28 -7.78 5.26
CA ASN A 237 -1.17 -7.79 6.43
C ASN A 237 -0.46 -8.46 7.61
N TYR A 238 -0.16 -7.65 8.61
CA TYR A 238 0.46 -8.04 9.88
C TYR A 238 -0.47 -7.86 11.07
N LYS A 239 -1.74 -7.54 10.81
CA LYS A 239 -2.77 -7.52 11.85
C LYS A 239 -2.85 -8.90 12.51
N ASP A 240 -2.98 -8.88 13.83
CA ASP A 240 -3.12 -10.07 14.67
C ASP A 240 -1.94 -11.06 14.64
N LYS A 241 -0.77 -10.68 14.10
CA LYS A 241 0.43 -11.53 14.11
C LYS A 241 1.09 -11.67 15.48
N LEU A 242 0.73 -10.80 16.43
CA LEU A 242 1.27 -10.86 17.80
C LEU A 242 0.81 -12.15 18.51
N PRO A 243 1.72 -12.99 19.04
CA PRO A 243 1.37 -14.27 19.66
C PRO A 243 0.43 -14.10 20.87
N SER A 244 -0.51 -15.02 21.03
CA SER A 244 -1.46 -14.99 22.16
C SER A 244 -0.74 -15.06 23.50
N GLU A 245 0.37 -15.79 23.57
CA GLU A 245 1.20 -15.97 24.76
C GLU A 245 1.77 -14.64 25.27
N MET A 246 2.05 -13.71 24.35
CA MET A 246 2.53 -12.37 24.69
C MET A 246 1.39 -11.47 25.16
N ARG A 247 0.22 -11.56 24.51
CA ARG A 247 -0.96 -10.73 24.84
C ARG A 247 -1.51 -10.96 26.25
N VAL A 248 -1.23 -12.13 26.85
CA VAL A 248 -1.69 -12.49 28.20
C VAL A 248 -0.79 -11.88 29.30
N GLN A 249 0.43 -11.43 28.95
CA GLN A 249 1.35 -10.80 29.89
C GLN A 249 0.89 -9.37 30.19
N THR A 250 0.62 -9.07 31.46
CA THR A 250 0.06 -7.78 31.88
C THR A 250 0.72 -7.26 33.15
N GLY A 251 0.64 -5.95 33.36
CA GLY A 251 1.17 -5.30 34.55
C GLY A 251 2.69 -5.12 34.54
N ASN A 252 3.25 -4.91 35.74
CA ASN A 252 4.67 -4.66 35.95
C ASN A 252 5.36 -5.97 36.33
N LEU A 253 5.96 -6.65 35.35
CA LEU A 253 6.70 -7.89 35.58
C LEU A 253 8.02 -7.55 36.28
N LYS A 254 8.49 -8.41 37.20
CA LYS A 254 9.71 -8.14 37.97
C LYS A 254 10.61 -9.37 38.16
N GLY A 255 11.93 -9.20 38.04
CA GLY A 255 12.90 -10.28 38.24
C GLY A 255 12.86 -11.31 37.10
N ASP A 256 12.76 -12.60 37.42
CA ASP A 256 12.85 -13.67 36.42
C ASP A 256 11.71 -13.66 35.39
N GLU A 257 10.51 -13.24 35.81
CA GLU A 257 9.35 -13.07 34.93
C GLU A 257 9.59 -11.98 33.87
N ALA A 258 10.19 -10.85 34.29
CA ALA A 258 10.60 -9.80 33.36
C ALA A 258 11.67 -10.28 32.39
N ASN A 259 12.66 -11.03 32.88
CA ASN A 259 13.74 -11.59 32.06
C ASN A 259 13.20 -12.55 30.98
N ALA A 260 12.28 -13.44 31.35
CA ALA A 260 11.66 -14.38 30.42
C ALA A 260 10.82 -13.66 29.36
N PHE A 261 10.05 -12.65 29.75
CA PHE A 261 9.24 -11.85 28.83
C PHE A 261 10.11 -11.10 27.82
N ILE A 262 11.18 -10.44 28.27
CA ILE A 262 12.13 -9.73 27.39
C ILE A 262 12.76 -10.68 26.36
N GLN A 263 13.17 -11.88 26.77
CA GLN A 263 13.72 -12.87 25.84
C GLN A 263 12.69 -13.30 24.79
N SER A 264 11.44 -13.52 25.22
CA SER A 264 10.34 -13.86 24.32
C SER A 264 10.13 -12.77 23.27
N VAL A 265 10.05 -11.50 23.70
CA VAL A 265 9.90 -10.33 22.82
C VAL A 265 11.07 -10.22 21.83
N GLY A 266 12.31 -10.35 22.31
CA GLY A 266 13.49 -10.29 21.44
C GLY A 266 13.55 -11.41 20.39
N ASN A 267 13.07 -12.60 20.72
CA ASN A 267 12.94 -13.69 19.74
C ASN A 267 11.84 -13.40 18.72
N TYR A 268 10.68 -12.95 19.20
CA TYR A 268 9.56 -12.59 18.33
C TYR A 268 9.92 -11.51 17.32
N VAL A 269 10.58 -10.42 17.74
CA VAL A 269 10.93 -9.34 16.81
C VAL A 269 11.91 -9.84 15.74
N ARG A 270 12.85 -10.72 16.09
CA ARG A 270 13.76 -11.34 15.13
C ARG A 270 13.02 -12.23 14.13
N ASP A 271 12.09 -13.05 14.63
CA ASP A 271 11.29 -13.95 13.79
C ASP A 271 10.33 -13.16 12.88
N PHE A 272 9.75 -12.06 13.39
CA PHE A 272 8.94 -11.13 12.62
C PHE A 272 9.77 -10.46 11.51
N GLU A 273 10.98 -9.96 11.81
CA GLU A 273 11.88 -9.41 10.78
C GLU A 273 12.22 -10.45 9.70
N ALA A 274 12.42 -11.72 10.07
CA ALA A 274 12.67 -12.79 9.12
C ALA A 274 11.44 -13.12 8.25
N GLU A 275 10.25 -13.23 8.86
CA GLU A 275 9.01 -13.54 8.14
C GLU A 275 8.58 -12.39 7.23
N THR A 276 8.69 -11.13 7.66
CA THR A 276 8.40 -9.96 6.81
C THR A 276 9.32 -9.88 5.59
N LYS A 277 10.62 -10.19 5.74
CA LYS A 277 11.55 -10.31 4.59
C LYS A 277 11.12 -11.41 3.62
N LYS A 278 10.64 -12.54 4.14
CA LYS A 278 10.13 -13.66 3.34
C LYS A 278 8.82 -13.28 2.65
N ASP A 279 7.94 -12.54 3.30
CA ASP A 279 6.71 -12.02 2.72
C ASP A 279 6.99 -11.05 1.57
N VAL A 280 7.95 -10.14 1.72
CA VAL A 280 8.39 -9.26 0.63
C VAL A 280 8.91 -10.08 -0.56
N LYS A 281 9.74 -11.10 -0.32
CA LYS A 281 10.20 -12.01 -1.39
C LYS A 281 9.05 -12.74 -2.07
N GLY A 282 8.10 -13.27 -1.28
CA GLY A 282 6.91 -13.95 -1.78
C GLY A 282 6.00 -13.03 -2.59
N TYR A 283 5.83 -11.79 -2.14
CA TYR A 283 5.11 -10.74 -2.86
C TYR A 283 5.74 -10.47 -4.22
N ILE A 284 7.06 -10.24 -4.28
CA ILE A 284 7.80 -9.99 -5.52
C ILE A 284 7.68 -11.17 -6.49
N GLN A 285 7.85 -12.40 -5.98
CA GLN A 285 7.72 -13.61 -6.79
C GLN A 285 6.31 -13.78 -7.34
N GLY A 286 5.29 -13.56 -6.51
CA GLY A 286 3.88 -13.62 -6.91
C GLY A 286 3.54 -12.56 -7.96
N LEU A 287 3.97 -11.31 -7.75
CA LEU A 287 3.77 -10.22 -8.71
C LEU A 287 4.46 -10.52 -10.04
N ARG A 288 5.72 -10.96 -10.01
CA ARG A 288 6.45 -11.37 -11.22
C ARG A 288 5.70 -12.47 -11.98
N GLY A 289 5.27 -13.52 -11.29
CA GLY A 289 4.52 -14.61 -11.90
C GLY A 289 3.16 -14.17 -12.47
N ASN A 290 2.50 -13.20 -11.85
CA ASN A 290 1.26 -12.62 -12.39
C ASN A 290 1.52 -11.80 -13.66
N LEU A 291 2.57 -10.98 -13.66
CA LEU A 291 2.94 -10.13 -14.80
C LEU A 291 3.43 -10.95 -16.00
N GLU A 292 4.25 -11.98 -15.78
CA GLU A 292 4.77 -12.87 -16.84
C GLU A 292 3.68 -13.74 -17.49
N LYS A 293 2.59 -14.03 -16.77
CA LYS A 293 1.45 -14.79 -17.31
C LYS A 293 0.47 -13.93 -18.12
N GLN A 294 0.58 -12.61 -18.06
CA GLN A 294 -0.32 -11.74 -18.81
C GLN A 294 -0.01 -11.79 -20.31
N ASN A 295 -1.05 -11.89 -21.12
CA ASN A 295 -0.95 -11.74 -22.58
C ASN A 295 -1.01 -10.25 -22.96
N PHE A 296 -0.24 -9.40 -22.30
CA PHE A 296 -0.37 -7.94 -22.35
C PHE A 296 -0.49 -7.38 -23.77
N ALA A 297 0.38 -7.82 -24.69
CA ALA A 297 0.39 -7.33 -26.07
C ALA A 297 -0.91 -7.69 -26.84
N SER A 298 -1.31 -8.96 -26.77
CA SER A 298 -2.52 -9.46 -27.45
C SER A 298 -3.78 -8.86 -26.82
N ASP A 299 -3.86 -8.84 -25.49
CA ASP A 299 -4.99 -8.29 -24.75
C ASP A 299 -5.16 -6.79 -25.04
N THR A 300 -4.05 -6.03 -25.10
CA THR A 300 -4.07 -4.59 -25.43
C THR A 300 -4.56 -4.36 -26.85
N LEU A 301 -4.08 -5.14 -27.82
CA LEU A 301 -4.52 -5.07 -29.21
C LEU A 301 -5.99 -5.44 -29.37
N GLN A 302 -6.44 -6.48 -28.68
CA GLN A 302 -7.85 -6.88 -28.65
C GLN A 302 -8.71 -5.73 -28.10
N LYS A 303 -8.34 -5.16 -26.95
CA LYS A 303 -9.05 -4.02 -26.35
C LYS A 303 -9.05 -2.79 -27.25
N LEU A 304 -7.96 -2.54 -27.97
CA LEU A 304 -7.88 -1.46 -28.95
C LEU A 304 -8.85 -1.68 -30.10
N LYS A 305 -8.89 -2.89 -30.65
CA LYS A 305 -9.84 -3.25 -31.70
C LYS A 305 -11.29 -3.07 -31.23
N GLU A 306 -11.63 -3.57 -30.03
CA GLU A 306 -12.96 -3.40 -29.42
C GLU A 306 -13.31 -1.91 -29.25
N ASN A 307 -12.39 -1.10 -28.69
CA ASN A 307 -12.60 0.33 -28.48
C ASN A 307 -12.80 1.10 -29.80
N MET A 308 -12.02 0.78 -30.84
CA MET A 308 -12.16 1.41 -32.15
C MET A 308 -13.45 1.01 -32.84
N GLN A 309 -13.87 -0.25 -32.73
CA GLN A 309 -15.16 -0.71 -33.25
C GLN A 309 -16.34 -0.05 -32.51
N ASN A 310 -16.23 0.11 -31.20
CA ASN A 310 -17.24 0.82 -30.41
C ASN A 310 -17.37 2.28 -30.85
N LEU A 311 -16.23 2.99 -31.03
CA LEU A 311 -16.24 4.35 -31.55
C LEU A 311 -16.85 4.43 -32.95
N HIS A 312 -16.48 3.52 -33.85
CA HIS A 312 -17.07 3.42 -35.18
C HIS A 312 -18.60 3.30 -35.09
N ASN A 313 -19.11 2.41 -34.25
CA ASN A 313 -20.55 2.18 -34.09
C ASN A 313 -21.27 3.40 -33.48
N GLN A 314 -20.62 4.08 -32.54
CA GLN A 314 -21.15 5.32 -31.95
C GLN A 314 -21.25 6.44 -32.99
N VAL A 315 -20.20 6.62 -33.80
CA VAL A 315 -20.15 7.66 -34.84
C VAL A 315 -21.08 7.33 -36.01
N GLN A 316 -21.26 6.05 -36.34
CA GLN A 316 -22.24 5.61 -37.32
C GLN A 316 -23.68 5.92 -36.87
N ASN A 317 -23.97 5.78 -35.57
CA ASN A 317 -25.27 6.09 -34.96
C ASN A 317 -25.17 7.36 -34.09
N LYS A 318 -24.62 8.45 -34.65
CA LYS A 318 -24.17 9.64 -33.91
C LYS A 318 -25.26 10.26 -33.04
N GLU A 319 -26.45 10.51 -33.60
CA GLU A 319 -27.57 11.14 -32.87
C GLU A 319 -28.02 10.30 -31.67
N GLN A 320 -28.21 9.00 -31.87
CA GLN A 320 -28.63 8.08 -30.81
C GLN A 320 -27.56 7.96 -29.72
N SER A 321 -26.28 7.87 -30.09
CA SER A 321 -25.17 7.75 -29.14
C SER A 321 -25.03 9.00 -28.28
N ILE A 322 -25.15 10.19 -28.89
CA ILE A 322 -25.15 11.47 -28.16
C ILE A 322 -26.33 11.55 -27.20
N ALA A 323 -27.54 11.18 -27.63
CA ALA A 323 -28.73 11.19 -26.78
C ALA A 323 -28.60 10.24 -25.57
N GLN A 324 -27.94 9.08 -25.74
CA GLN A 324 -27.64 8.16 -24.64
C GLN A 324 -26.65 8.77 -23.63
N ILE A 325 -25.57 9.38 -24.11
CA ILE A 325 -24.58 10.05 -23.25
C ILE A 325 -25.24 11.21 -22.48
N GLU A 326 -26.10 12.01 -23.14
CA GLU A 326 -26.84 13.10 -22.48
C GLU A 326 -27.79 12.59 -21.40
N LYS A 327 -28.43 11.43 -21.60
CA LYS A 327 -29.24 10.77 -20.58
C LYS A 327 -28.41 10.36 -19.36
N GLN A 328 -27.21 9.83 -19.57
CA GLN A 328 -26.27 9.47 -18.49
C GLN A 328 -25.80 10.71 -17.71
N ILE A 329 -25.42 11.78 -18.42
CA ILE A 329 -25.05 13.07 -17.82
C ILE A 329 -26.19 13.62 -16.96
N LYS A 330 -27.43 13.58 -17.47
CA LYS A 330 -28.61 14.03 -16.70
C LYS A 330 -28.85 13.20 -15.46
N ALA A 331 -28.67 11.88 -15.54
CA ALA A 331 -28.81 10.98 -14.39
C ALA A 331 -27.75 11.27 -13.32
N LEU A 332 -26.47 11.42 -13.72
CA LEU A 332 -25.38 11.71 -12.79
C LEU A 332 -25.50 13.09 -12.13
N LYS A 333 -26.03 14.10 -12.82
CA LYS A 333 -26.31 15.44 -12.23
C LYS A 333 -27.45 15.42 -11.19
N GLY A 334 -28.24 14.36 -11.15
CA GLY A 334 -29.34 14.18 -10.18
C GLY A 334 -28.94 13.41 -8.93
N ILE A 335 -27.71 12.90 -8.86
CA ILE A 335 -27.08 12.30 -7.67
C ILE A 335 -26.34 13.42 -6.95
#